data_AF-A0A2P5GN76-F1
#
_entry.id   AF-A0A2P5GN76-F1
#
_cell.length_a   1.000
_cell.length_b   1.000
_cell.length_c   1.000
_cell.angle_alpha   90.00
_cell.angle_beta   90.00
_cell.angle_gamma   90.00
#
_symmetry.space_group_name_H-M   'P 1'
#
loop_
_entity.id
_entity.type
_entity.pdbx_description
1 polymer ?
#
loop_
_entity_poly.entity_id
_entity_poly.type
_entity_poly.pdbx_seq_one_letter_code
_entity_poly.pdbx_strand_id
1 'polypeptide(L)'
;MYMMDTNTVSHLFRQHPNVIARIAEISPRDICISSVTEAELLYGVAKRQSKTLKASVLAFLDSVTIYDWDSHAAACYGVLRATMEKKGKIMGTMDQLIASHALSRKVTLVSNDHAFAMVQGLNREDWTV
;
A
#
# COMPACT_ATOMS: atom_id res chain seq x y z
N MET A 1 13.11 1.05 -3.02
CA MET A 1 11.71 1.51 -3.18
C MET A 1 10.75 0.58 -2.44
N TYR A 2 9.96 1.15 -1.55
CA TYR A 2 9.03 0.52 -0.64
C TYR A 2 7.63 1.10 -0.85
N MET A 3 6.68 0.28 -1.28
CA MET A 3 5.29 0.68 -1.47
C MET A 3 4.51 0.38 -0.20
N MET A 4 3.99 1.40 0.49
CA MET A 4 3.16 1.19 1.67
C MET A 4 1.71 0.93 1.29
N ASP A 5 1.08 -0.06 1.91
CA ASP A 5 -0.35 -0.27 1.84
C ASP A 5 -1.13 0.67 2.78
N THR A 6 -2.46 0.61 2.71
CA THR A 6 -3.36 1.47 3.49
C THR A 6 -3.24 1.21 5.00
N ASN A 7 -2.97 -0.03 5.41
CA ASN A 7 -2.80 -0.39 6.82
C ASN A 7 -1.51 0.20 7.40
N THR A 8 -0.40 0.12 6.66
CA THR A 8 0.89 0.68 7.06
C THR A 8 0.82 2.19 7.19
N VAL A 9 0.18 2.89 6.23
CA VAL A 9 -0.05 4.34 6.34
C VAL A 9 -0.92 4.67 7.55
N SER A 10 -1.92 3.83 7.85
CA SER A 10 -2.75 4.01 9.06
C SER A 10 -1.94 3.85 10.35
N HIS A 11 -0.98 2.92 10.41
CA HIS A 11 -0.06 2.77 11.53
C HIS A 11 0.87 3.96 11.70
N LEU A 12 1.36 4.54 10.60
CA LEU A 12 2.13 5.78 10.62
C LEU A 12 1.33 6.91 11.27
N PHE A 13 0.07 7.14 10.87
CA PHE A 13 -0.76 8.19 11.48
C PHE A 13 -1.12 7.93 12.94
N ARG A 14 -1.11 6.67 13.38
CA ARG A 14 -1.27 6.28 14.79
C ARG A 14 0.03 6.36 15.59
N GLN A 15 1.12 6.81 14.98
CA GLN A 15 2.44 6.89 15.57
C GLN A 15 2.96 5.54 16.08
N HIS A 16 2.77 4.47 15.30
CA HIS A 16 3.31 3.17 15.65
C HIS A 16 4.85 3.23 15.73
N PRO A 17 5.47 2.88 16.87
CA PRO A 17 6.89 3.15 17.12
C PRO A 17 7.82 2.46 16.11
N ASN A 18 7.57 1.18 15.81
CA ASN A 18 8.39 0.43 14.85
C ASN A 18 8.28 0.99 13.42
N VAL A 19 7.08 1.41 13.00
CA VAL A 19 6.86 1.99 11.67
C VAL A 19 7.58 3.33 11.55
N ILE A 20 7.51 4.18 12.58
CA ILE A 20 8.26 5.44 12.64
C ILE A 20 9.76 5.18 12.56
N ALA A 21 10.27 4.23 13.35
CA ALA A 21 11.70 3.90 13.37
C ALA A 21 12.18 3.44 11.98
N ARG A 22 11.43 2.54 11.33
CA ARG A 22 11.76 2.05 9.97
C ARG A 22 11.73 3.17 8.93
N ILE A 23 10.74 4.06 8.99
CA ILE A 23 10.66 5.22 8.08
C ILE A 23 11.85 6.16 8.30
N ALA A 24 12.30 6.35 9.54
CA ALA A 24 13.46 7.20 9.84
C ALA A 24 14.78 6.64 9.30
N GLU A 25 14.87 5.33 9.08
CA GLU A 25 16.04 4.65 8.49
C GLU A 25 16.06 4.68 6.96
N ILE A 26 14.93 5.01 6.33
CA ILE A 26 14.75 4.92 4.87
C ILE A 26 14.67 6.34 4.29
N SER A 27 15.36 6.56 3.17
CA SER A 27 15.23 7.82 2.44
C SER A 27 13.77 8.05 2.03
N PRO A 28 13.18 9.24 2.25
CA PRO A 28 11.81 9.53 1.81
C PRO A 28 11.57 9.28 0.31
N ARG A 29 12.62 9.40 -0.51
CA ARG A 29 12.58 9.13 -1.96
C ARG A 29 12.41 7.64 -2.30
N ASP A 30 12.71 6.76 -1.34
CA ASP A 30 12.56 5.32 -1.47
C ASP A 30 11.21 4.83 -0.93
N ILE A 31 10.32 5.73 -0.52
CA ILE A 31 8.98 5.41 -0.04
C ILE A 31 7.95 5.89 -1.07
N CYS A 32 7.01 5.00 -1.40
CA CYS A 32 5.90 5.31 -2.29
C CYS A 32 4.58 4.71 -1.80
N ILE A 33 3.48 5.10 -2.43
CA ILE A 33 2.17 4.45 -2.33
C ILE A 33 1.59 4.22 -3.73
N SER A 34 0.64 3.30 -3.83
CA SER A 34 -0.23 3.16 -5.00
C SER A 34 -1.30 4.27 -4.98
N SER A 35 -1.72 4.77 -6.15
CA SER A 35 -2.90 5.64 -6.24
C SER A 35 -4.19 4.97 -5.73
N VAL A 36 -4.22 3.63 -5.65
CA VAL A 36 -5.29 2.87 -4.99
C VAL A 36 -5.30 3.13 -3.48
N THR A 37 -4.12 3.14 -2.85
CA THR A 37 -3.97 3.49 -1.43
C THR A 37 -4.31 4.95 -1.19
N GLU A 38 -3.89 5.86 -2.08
CA GLU A 38 -4.33 7.26 -2.04
C GLU A 38 -5.86 7.38 -2.03
N ALA A 39 -6.55 6.65 -2.92
CA ALA A 39 -8.01 6.66 -2.99
C ALA A 39 -8.65 6.19 -1.66
N GLU A 40 -8.11 5.16 -1.02
CA GLU A 40 -8.59 4.69 0.29
C GLU A 40 -8.39 5.72 1.40
N LEU A 41 -7.24 6.42 1.41
CA LEU A 41 -6.96 7.48 2.37
C LEU A 41 -7.92 8.66 2.20
N LEU A 42 -8.13 9.11 0.97
CA LEU A 42 -9.06 10.20 0.66
C LEU A 42 -10.51 9.83 0.98
N TYR A 43 -10.91 8.58 0.74
CA TYR A 43 -12.20 8.06 1.19
C TYR A 43 -12.32 8.11 2.72
N GLY A 44 -11.29 7.69 3.45
CA GLY A 44 -11.24 7.77 4.92
C GLY A 44 -11.42 9.20 5.44
N VAL A 45 -10.78 10.19 4.78
CA VAL A 45 -10.95 11.61 5.08
C VAL A 45 -12.39 12.06 4.83
N ALA A 46 -12.97 11.74 3.67
CA ALA A 46 -14.33 12.11 3.31
C ALA A 46 -15.37 11.52 4.28
N LYS A 47 -15.18 10.26 4.71
CA LYS A 47 -16.08 9.56 5.64
C LYS A 47 -16.04 10.14 7.05
N ARG A 48 -14.86 10.50 7.57
CA ARG A 48 -14.68 10.95 8.96
C ARG A 48 -14.92 12.44 9.18
N GLN A 49 -14.85 13.27 8.14
CA GLN A 49 -15.05 14.72 8.20
C GLN A 49 -14.19 15.44 9.26
N SER A 50 -13.05 14.87 9.65
CA SER A 50 -12.12 15.44 10.63
C SER A 50 -11.10 16.36 9.96
N LYS A 51 -11.04 17.64 10.39
CA LYS A 51 -10.08 18.62 9.88
C LYS A 51 -8.62 18.20 10.15
N THR A 52 -8.35 17.66 11.33
CA THR A 52 -7.01 17.20 11.71
C THR A 52 -6.56 16.03 10.84
N LEU A 53 -7.42 15.02 10.66
CA LEU A 53 -7.11 13.87 9.80
C LEU A 53 -6.87 14.32 8.36
N LYS A 54 -7.70 15.22 7.84
CA LYS A 54 -7.54 15.77 6.50
C LYS A 54 -6.17 16.44 6.33
N ALA A 55 -5.76 17.28 7.27
CA ALA A 55 -4.48 17.97 7.20
C ALA A 55 -3.30 16.96 7.21
N SER A 56 -3.33 15.96 8.10
CA SER A 56 -2.29 14.93 8.16
C SER A 56 -2.21 14.08 6.90
N VAL A 57 -3.35 13.68 6.33
CA VAL A 57 -3.38 12.89 5.09
C VAL A 57 -2.85 13.71 3.92
N LEU A 58 -3.27 14.96 3.75
CA LEU A 58 -2.79 15.79 2.64
C LEU A 58 -1.28 16.08 2.75
N ALA A 59 -0.77 16.37 3.95
CA ALA A 59 0.66 16.56 4.17
C ALA A 59 1.47 15.28 3.89
N PHE A 60 0.90 14.11 4.19
CA PHE A 60 1.52 12.84 3.84
C PHE A 60 1.54 12.62 2.32
N LEU A 61 0.42 12.82 1.63
CA LEU A 61 0.34 12.67 0.17
C LEU A 61 1.29 13.61 -0.57
N ASP A 62 1.52 14.82 -0.05
CA ASP A 62 2.48 15.79 -0.60
C ASP A 62 3.96 15.39 -0.38
N SER A 63 4.24 14.52 0.61
CA SER A 63 5.60 14.13 0.98
C SER A 63 6.04 12.77 0.44
N VAL A 64 5.13 12.00 -0.16
CA VAL A 64 5.40 10.63 -0.66
C VAL A 64 5.28 10.55 -2.18
N THR A 65 6.03 9.64 -2.80
CA THR A 65 5.84 9.34 -4.23
C THR A 65 4.55 8.55 -4.41
N ILE A 66 3.63 9.04 -5.24
CA ILE A 66 2.41 8.31 -5.62
C ILE A 66 2.63 7.72 -7.02
N TYR A 67 2.52 6.39 -7.14
CA TYR A 67 2.53 5.75 -8.45
C TYR A 67 1.11 5.67 -9.00
N ASP A 68 0.95 6.13 -10.24
CA ASP A 68 -0.29 6.00 -10.99
C ASP A 68 -0.57 4.55 -11.38
N TRP A 69 -1.85 4.16 -11.29
CA TRP A 69 -2.34 2.90 -11.82
C TRP A 69 -2.32 2.93 -13.34
N ASP A 70 -1.35 2.24 -13.94
CA ASP A 70 -1.17 2.21 -15.39
C ASP A 70 -1.57 0.87 -16.03
N SER A 71 -1.43 0.77 -17.34
CA SER A 71 -1.75 -0.46 -18.09
C SER A 71 -0.85 -1.65 -17.71
N HIS A 72 0.36 -1.42 -17.19
CA HIS A 72 1.24 -2.49 -16.74
C HIS A 72 0.73 -3.09 -15.42
N ALA A 73 0.33 -2.24 -14.47
CA ALA A 73 -0.35 -2.67 -13.25
C ALA A 73 -1.64 -3.44 -13.55
N ALA A 74 -2.44 -2.96 -14.52
CA ALA A 74 -3.66 -3.62 -14.97
C ALA A 74 -3.40 -5.03 -15.56
N ALA A 75 -2.35 -5.19 -16.37
CA ALA A 75 -1.97 -6.48 -16.91
C ALA A 75 -1.53 -7.47 -15.82
N CYS A 76 -0.71 -7.01 -14.85
CA CYS A 76 -0.32 -7.79 -13.69
C CYS A 76 -1.54 -8.24 -12.87
N TYR A 77 -2.52 -7.36 -12.69
CA TYR A 77 -3.77 -7.67 -11.99
C TYR A 77 -4.56 -8.81 -12.63
N GLY A 78 -4.73 -8.78 -13.96
CA GLY A 78 -5.45 -9.84 -14.66
C GLY A 78 -4.85 -11.22 -14.41
N VAL A 79 -3.52 -11.32 -14.48
CA VAL A 79 -2.79 -12.58 -14.22
C VAL A 79 -2.89 -12.98 -12.75
N LEU A 80 -2.72 -12.03 -11.83
CA LEU A 80 -2.77 -12.30 -10.39
C LEU A 80 -4.14 -12.83 -10.00
N ARG A 81 -5.21 -12.13 -10.37
CA ARG A 81 -6.59 -12.48 -10.02
C ARG A 81 -6.96 -13.86 -10.54
N ALA A 82 -6.70 -14.14 -11.82
CA ALA A 82 -6.97 -15.46 -12.40
C ALA A 82 -6.21 -16.58 -11.68
N THR A 83 -4.96 -16.33 -11.27
CA THR A 83 -4.14 -17.30 -10.54
C THR A 83 -4.67 -17.55 -9.13
N MET A 84 -5.13 -16.50 -8.45
CA MET A 84 -5.69 -16.61 -7.09
C MET A 84 -7.03 -17.33 -7.09
N GLU A 85 -7.93 -17.00 -8.03
CA GLU A 85 -9.22 -17.66 -8.21
C GLU A 85 -9.04 -19.16 -8.49
N LYS A 86 -8.12 -19.53 -9.39
CA LYS A 86 -7.79 -20.93 -9.68
C LYS A 86 -7.30 -21.71 -8.45
N LYS A 87 -6.65 -21.03 -7.49
CA LYS A 87 -6.13 -21.62 -6.25
C LYS A 87 -7.12 -21.54 -5.09
N GLY A 88 -8.34 -21.04 -5.31
CA GLY A 88 -9.35 -20.88 -4.26
C GLY A 88 -8.96 -19.88 -3.17
N LYS A 89 -8.06 -18.93 -3.46
CA LYS A 89 -7.59 -17.95 -2.48
C LYS A 89 -8.48 -16.71 -2.48
N ILE A 90 -8.90 -16.26 -1.30
CA ILE A 90 -9.74 -15.08 -1.13
C ILE A 90 -8.88 -13.92 -0.62
N MET A 91 -8.83 -12.83 -1.38
CA MET A 91 -8.17 -11.58 -1.01
C MET A 91 -9.06 -10.40 -1.42
N GLY A 92 -9.05 -9.31 -0.65
CA GLY A 92 -9.79 -8.10 -0.96
C GLY A 92 -9.44 -7.55 -2.35
N THR A 93 -10.41 -6.96 -3.04
CA THR A 93 -10.16 -6.43 -4.40
C THR A 93 -9.14 -5.29 -4.37
N MET A 94 -9.19 -4.40 -3.38
CA MET A 94 -8.20 -3.33 -3.22
C MET A 94 -6.81 -3.88 -2.93
N ASP A 95 -6.70 -4.88 -2.06
CA ASP A 95 -5.43 -5.56 -1.78
C ASP A 95 -4.86 -6.24 -3.03
N GLN A 96 -5.70 -6.89 -3.84
CA GLN A 96 -5.27 -7.47 -5.12
C GLN A 96 -4.73 -6.38 -6.06
N LEU A 97 -5.38 -5.22 -6.12
CA LEU A 97 -4.87 -4.10 -6.92
C LEU A 97 -3.51 -3.64 -6.36
N ILE A 98 -3.40 -3.33 -5.07
CA ILE A 98 -2.15 -2.89 -4.44
C ILE A 98 -1.01 -3.90 -4.67
N ALA A 99 -1.27 -5.19 -4.46
CA ALA A 99 -0.31 -6.27 -4.71
C ALA A 99 0.13 -6.31 -6.17
N SER A 100 -0.81 -6.18 -7.11
CA SER A 100 -0.52 -6.16 -8.54
C SER A 100 0.31 -4.95 -8.94
N HIS A 101 0.05 -3.79 -8.32
CA HIS A 101 0.82 -2.59 -8.57
C HIS A 101 2.28 -2.77 -8.10
N ALA A 102 2.47 -3.27 -6.88
CA ALA A 102 3.80 -3.55 -6.33
C ALA A 102 4.57 -4.56 -7.19
N LEU A 103 3.91 -5.63 -7.64
CA LEU A 103 4.49 -6.61 -8.58
C LEU A 103 4.93 -5.95 -9.90
N SER A 104 4.05 -5.15 -10.51
CA SER A 104 4.32 -4.50 -11.80
C SER A 104 5.53 -3.55 -11.73
N ARG A 105 5.72 -2.89 -10.58
CA ARG A 105 6.84 -1.97 -10.32
C ARG A 105 8.09 -2.68 -9.79
N LYS A 106 8.00 -3.97 -9.46
CA LYS A 106 9.07 -4.77 -8.82
C LYS A 106 9.58 -4.14 -7.52
N VAL A 107 8.68 -3.59 -6.72
CA VAL A 107 9.00 -2.94 -5.43
C VAL A 107 8.59 -3.83 -4.26
N THR A 108 9.16 -3.57 -3.09
CA THR A 108 8.77 -4.25 -1.85
C THR A 108 7.48 -3.64 -1.32
N LEU A 109 6.44 -4.46 -1.12
CA LEU A 109 5.22 -4.03 -0.45
C LEU A 109 5.43 -4.05 1.07
N VAL A 110 5.13 -2.94 1.73
CA VAL A 110 5.12 -2.85 3.19
C VAL A 110 3.68 -3.03 3.65
N SER A 111 3.42 -4.11 4.37
CA SER A 111 2.10 -4.43 4.92
C SER A 111 2.23 -5.43 6.06
N ASN A 112 1.40 -5.25 7.09
CA ASN A 112 1.22 -6.22 8.16
C ASN A 112 0.09 -7.25 7.86
N ASP A 113 -0.55 -7.17 6.70
CA ASP A 113 -1.58 -8.14 6.31
C ASP A 113 -0.96 -9.41 5.73
N HIS A 114 -1.20 -10.53 6.41
CA HIS A 114 -0.74 -11.84 6.00
C HIS A 114 -1.38 -12.32 4.68
N ALA A 115 -2.49 -11.73 4.25
CA ALA A 115 -3.12 -12.05 2.97
C ALA A 115 -2.14 -11.88 1.82
N PHE A 116 -1.26 -10.88 1.86
CA PHE A 116 -0.25 -10.62 0.82
C PHE A 116 0.77 -11.76 0.65
N ALA A 117 0.99 -12.60 1.67
CA ALA A 117 1.84 -13.79 1.56
C ALA A 117 1.30 -14.82 0.54
N MET A 118 0.03 -14.71 0.16
CA MET A 118 -0.57 -15.56 -0.85
C MET A 118 -0.12 -15.25 -2.29
N VAL A 119 0.44 -14.06 -2.52
CA VAL A 119 0.84 -13.52 -3.82
C VAL A 119 2.24 -14.02 -4.16
N GLN A 120 2.34 -14.82 -5.22
CA GLN A 120 3.64 -15.35 -5.65
C GLN A 120 4.50 -14.25 -6.30
N GLY A 121 5.77 -14.19 -5.91
CA GLY A 121 6.73 -13.23 -6.47
C GLY A 121 6.66 -11.82 -5.86
N LEU A 122 5.76 -11.59 -4.89
CA LEU A 122 5.66 -10.31 -4.19
C LEU A 122 6.69 -10.25 -3.06
N ASN A 123 7.62 -9.30 -3.14
CA ASN A 123 8.49 -8.96 -2.02
C ASN A 123 7.65 -8.21 -0.98
N ARG A 124 7.70 -8.65 0.28
CA ARG A 124 6.95 -8.02 1.37
C ARG A 124 7.82 -7.81 2.60
N GLU A 125 7.63 -6.68 3.27
CA GLU A 125 8.12 -6.42 4.62
C GLU A 125 6.96 -6.08 5.56
N ASP A 126 7.13 -6.41 6.84
CA ASP A 126 6.26 -5.97 7.93
C ASP A 126 7.08 -5.05 8.83
N TRP A 127 6.70 -3.77 8.91
CA TRP A 127 7.37 -2.78 9.76
C TRP A 127 6.72 -2.61 11.12
N THR A 128 5.72 -3.42 11.45
CA THR A 128 5.05 -3.39 12.76
C THR A 128 5.74 -4.27 13.79
N VAL A 129 6.60 -5.18 13.37
CA VAL A 129 7.33 -6.14 14.22
C VAL A 129 8.75 -5.70 14.53
#